data_AF-A0A951SJ13-F1
#
_entry.id   AF-A0A951SJ13-F1
#
_cell.length_a   1.000
_cell.length_b   1.000
_cell.length_c   1.000
_cell.angle_alpha   90.00
_cell.angle_beta   90.00
_cell.angle_gamma   90.00
#
_symmetry.space_group_name_H-M   'P 1'
#
loop_
_entity.id
_entity.type
_entity.pdbx_description
1 polymer ?
#
loop_
_entity_poly.entity_id
_entity_poly.type
_entity_poly.pdbx_seq_one_letter_code
_entity_poly.pdbx_strand_id
1 'polypeptide(L)'
;MPDVRTLIADLSQRAGLDPGTDIDVSAVYGKLDGMIVTSFGTARASLEPLLVAFMLDVAEGDGKVRFTPRGGDPVATIGEDDLVPMDTATGSATLMLTRSQEADLPRRVEVAYVARSADWGSGTQSARRMVGNTVNAMTVNLPLAIGDQQARRLADALLYDAWVQREAVTFQTTARFAWVQPGDVVTVTAAGTTRTLRILKTDASGLLVRMEAVPDDPEVLTSESEGADIGRGNVFRVIPDTVLFLLDLPALRDEDDDSGIYVAASFLGADTGYRWRGAVLYLSSDDGASFQALADLRGPATWGTCQTVLGAGPAHVWDEAASLTVTLNHGQLESRGRAAVLNGANAALVGREIIQFRDAVLTAPDTYLLSGLLRGRRGSQHAIAGHGAGEAFLLLTSYDIVRVPLALSVLGRERQFKGITVGLAQDSQAGIPFTFRGTSMKPYAPCHVRGRRSGDDWLLSWVRRTRIGGGWSDGTDVPLAEEREQYDVEILDGGGVKRSFFGLTAPSATYSAAQQIADFGAPQTALAVRVYQVSARVGRGLPAEASL
;
A
#
# COMPACT_ATOMS: atom_id res chain seq x y z
N MET A 1 -16.92 -25.60 4.09
CA MET A 1 -17.89 -25.08 5.06
C MET A 1 -18.20 -26.17 6.06
N PRO A 2 -17.89 -25.98 7.35
CA PRO A 2 -18.30 -26.91 8.41
C PRO A 2 -19.80 -27.14 8.41
N ASP A 3 -20.17 -28.35 8.81
CA ASP A 3 -21.55 -28.80 8.97
C ASP A 3 -22.02 -28.49 10.40
N VAL A 4 -23.24 -27.96 10.53
CA VAL A 4 -23.77 -27.51 11.84
C VAL A 4 -23.86 -28.67 12.83
N ARG A 5 -24.25 -29.86 12.36
CA ARG A 5 -24.32 -31.07 13.20
C ARG A 5 -22.97 -31.39 13.85
N THR A 6 -21.88 -31.18 13.12
CA THR A 6 -20.52 -31.47 13.60
C THR A 6 -20.08 -30.43 14.63
N LEU A 7 -20.46 -29.17 14.45
CA LEU A 7 -20.18 -28.11 15.42
C LEU A 7 -20.96 -28.33 16.73
N ILE A 8 -22.23 -28.70 16.64
CA ILE A 8 -23.04 -29.03 17.84
C ILE A 8 -22.42 -30.23 18.56
N ALA A 9 -22.04 -31.29 17.82
CA ALA A 9 -21.38 -32.45 18.40
C ALA A 9 -20.06 -32.11 19.11
N ASP A 10 -19.18 -31.30 18.49
CA ASP A 10 -17.91 -30.86 19.08
C ASP A 10 -18.13 -30.00 20.35
N LEU A 11 -19.08 -29.06 20.32
CA LEU A 11 -19.40 -28.22 21.48
C LEU A 11 -20.02 -29.05 22.63
N SER A 12 -20.89 -30.01 22.32
CA SER A 12 -21.47 -30.93 23.31
C SER A 12 -20.42 -31.86 23.92
N GLN A 13 -19.47 -32.35 23.10
CA GLN A 13 -18.36 -33.17 23.58
C GLN A 13 -17.47 -32.42 24.57
N ARG A 14 -17.20 -31.14 24.31
CA ARG A 14 -16.45 -30.28 25.24
C ARG A 14 -17.19 -30.04 26.56
N ALA A 15 -18.51 -30.20 26.57
CA ALA A 15 -19.33 -30.15 27.78
C ALA A 15 -19.37 -31.51 28.54
N GLY A 16 -18.75 -32.55 27.99
CA GLY A 16 -18.73 -33.90 28.56
C GLY A 16 -19.89 -34.81 28.13
N LEU A 17 -20.68 -34.42 27.12
CA LEU A 17 -21.70 -35.28 26.52
C LEU A 17 -21.10 -36.09 25.38
N ASP A 18 -21.29 -37.41 25.35
CA ASP A 18 -20.85 -38.25 24.24
C ASP A 18 -21.75 -38.02 23.01
N PRO A 19 -21.20 -37.54 21.87
CA PRO A 19 -21.99 -37.29 20.67
C PRO A 19 -22.72 -38.52 20.10
N GLY A 20 -22.27 -39.73 20.42
CA GLY A 20 -22.87 -40.98 19.94
C GLY A 20 -24.02 -41.49 20.80
N THR A 21 -24.02 -41.20 22.10
CA THR A 21 -25.00 -41.74 23.05
C THR A 21 -25.91 -40.69 23.65
N ASP A 22 -25.40 -39.48 23.92
CA ASP A 22 -26.07 -38.52 24.80
C ASP A 22 -26.79 -37.40 24.04
N ILE A 23 -26.53 -37.25 22.74
CA ILE A 23 -27.17 -36.23 21.90
C ILE A 23 -27.78 -36.86 20.64
N ASP A 24 -28.79 -36.18 20.09
CA ASP A 24 -29.37 -36.50 18.80
C ASP A 24 -29.42 -35.23 17.94
N VAL A 25 -28.57 -35.20 16.90
CA VAL A 25 -28.48 -34.12 15.90
C VAL A 25 -28.90 -34.61 14.51
N SER A 26 -29.58 -35.75 14.42
CA SER A 26 -29.91 -36.39 13.14
C SER A 26 -30.82 -35.54 12.25
N ALA A 27 -31.70 -34.74 12.85
CA ALA A 27 -32.60 -33.82 12.17
C ALA A 27 -31.95 -32.46 11.81
N VAL A 28 -30.74 -32.18 12.30
CA VAL A 28 -30.06 -30.89 12.08
C VAL A 28 -29.41 -30.86 10.69
N TYR A 29 -29.78 -29.87 9.90
CA TYR A 29 -29.19 -29.60 8.59
C TYR A 29 -28.72 -28.14 8.52
N GLY A 30 -27.56 -27.92 7.91
CA GLY A 30 -27.05 -26.57 7.72
C GLY A 30 -25.55 -26.53 7.50
N LYS A 31 -25.08 -25.46 6.85
CA LYS A 31 -23.66 -25.15 6.70
C LYS A 31 -23.43 -23.69 7.02
N LEU A 32 -22.24 -23.39 7.50
CA LEU A 32 -21.76 -22.03 7.75
C LEU A 32 -20.27 -21.94 7.39
N ASP A 33 -19.75 -20.74 7.22
CA ASP A 33 -18.34 -20.54 6.88
C ASP A 33 -17.43 -20.71 8.11
N GLY A 34 -17.86 -20.24 9.28
CA GLY A 34 -17.14 -20.41 10.54
C GLY A 34 -17.89 -19.87 11.75
N MET A 35 -17.43 -20.23 12.95
CA MET A 35 -17.96 -19.73 14.21
C MET A 35 -16.81 -19.17 15.04
N ILE A 36 -17.04 -18.04 15.71
CA ILE A 36 -16.06 -17.44 16.63
C ILE A 36 -16.52 -17.70 18.06
N VAL A 37 -15.69 -18.39 18.84
CA VAL A 37 -15.87 -18.56 20.28
C VAL A 37 -14.84 -17.67 20.97
N THR A 38 -15.27 -16.46 21.37
CA THR A 38 -14.37 -15.39 21.83
C THR A 38 -14.10 -15.40 23.34
N SER A 39 -14.87 -16.14 24.13
CA SER A 39 -14.77 -16.12 25.59
C SER A 39 -14.78 -17.51 26.23
N PHE A 40 -14.20 -17.59 27.43
CA PHE A 40 -14.44 -18.70 28.35
C PHE A 40 -15.89 -18.61 28.82
N GLY A 41 -16.75 -19.48 28.30
CA GLY A 41 -18.17 -19.53 28.62
C GLY A 41 -18.67 -20.96 28.71
N THR A 42 -19.95 -21.13 29.04
CA THR A 42 -20.58 -22.45 29.01
C THR A 42 -20.74 -22.94 27.57
N ALA A 43 -20.73 -24.25 27.37
CA ALA A 43 -21.04 -24.83 26.06
C ALA A 43 -22.43 -24.39 25.57
N ARG A 44 -23.40 -24.21 26.49
CA ARG A 44 -24.71 -23.64 26.18
C ARG A 44 -24.62 -22.25 25.55
N ALA A 45 -23.85 -21.33 26.12
CA ALA A 45 -23.67 -20.00 25.56
C ALA A 45 -23.02 -20.02 24.16
N SER A 46 -22.18 -21.03 23.88
CA SER A 46 -21.62 -21.24 22.54
C SER A 46 -22.63 -21.89 21.58
N LEU A 47 -23.59 -22.68 22.07
CA LEU A 47 -24.62 -23.30 21.24
C LEU A 47 -25.75 -22.32 20.89
N GLU A 48 -26.10 -21.39 21.79
CA GLU A 48 -27.21 -20.44 21.62
C GLU A 48 -27.22 -19.72 20.25
N PRO A 49 -26.09 -19.16 19.75
CA PRO A 49 -26.08 -18.57 18.42
C PRO A 49 -26.43 -19.55 17.30
N LEU A 50 -26.04 -20.82 17.40
CA LEU A 50 -26.39 -21.85 16.42
C LEU A 50 -27.87 -22.20 16.49
N LEU A 51 -28.43 -22.28 17.71
CA LEU A 51 -29.86 -22.54 17.91
C LEU A 51 -30.72 -21.44 17.27
N VAL A 52 -30.33 -20.18 17.45
CA VAL A 52 -31.03 -19.05 16.81
C VAL A 52 -30.82 -19.05 15.30
N ALA A 53 -29.58 -19.23 14.82
CA ALA A 53 -29.26 -19.12 13.41
C ALA A 53 -29.90 -20.20 12.53
N PHE A 54 -30.13 -21.39 13.09
CA PHE A 54 -30.73 -22.53 12.41
C PHE A 54 -32.14 -22.87 12.92
N MET A 55 -32.73 -21.99 13.75
CA MET A 55 -34.08 -22.14 14.32
C MET A 55 -34.29 -23.54 14.94
N LEU A 56 -33.38 -23.94 15.82
CA LEU A 56 -33.38 -25.25 16.46
C LEU A 56 -33.97 -25.14 17.88
N ASP A 57 -34.86 -26.06 18.21
CA ASP A 57 -35.26 -26.33 19.58
C ASP A 57 -34.42 -27.46 20.18
N VAL A 58 -34.24 -27.39 21.50
CA VAL A 58 -33.44 -28.34 22.26
C VAL A 58 -34.25 -28.86 23.42
N ALA A 59 -34.40 -30.18 23.50
CA ALA A 59 -35.11 -30.84 24.58
C ALA A 59 -34.38 -32.12 24.99
N GLU A 60 -34.52 -32.50 26.25
CA GLU A 60 -34.11 -33.80 26.73
C GLU A 60 -35.27 -34.79 26.59
N GLY A 61 -35.02 -35.92 25.95
CA GLY A 61 -35.99 -36.99 25.74
C GLY A 61 -35.28 -38.33 25.60
N ASP A 62 -35.82 -39.37 26.24
CA ASP A 62 -35.29 -40.74 26.17
C ASP A 62 -33.79 -40.86 26.54
N GLY A 63 -33.34 -40.02 27.48
CA GLY A 63 -31.94 -39.97 27.92
C GLY A 63 -30.98 -39.29 26.95
N LYS A 64 -31.48 -38.61 25.92
CA LYS A 64 -30.67 -37.83 24.96
C LYS A 64 -31.11 -36.38 24.89
N VAL A 65 -30.16 -35.49 24.60
CA VAL A 65 -30.44 -34.10 24.22
C VAL A 65 -30.69 -34.05 22.70
N ARG A 66 -31.95 -33.87 22.31
CA ARG A 66 -32.37 -33.81 20.91
C ARG A 66 -32.37 -32.36 20.41
N PHE A 67 -31.78 -32.16 19.24
CA PHE A 67 -31.79 -30.89 18.50
C PHE A 67 -32.72 -31.03 17.30
N THR A 68 -33.83 -30.28 17.30
CA THR A 68 -34.87 -30.37 16.26
C THR A 68 -35.05 -29.03 15.55
N PRO A 69 -35.06 -28.99 14.21
CA PRO A 69 -35.45 -27.77 13.50
C PRO A 69 -36.94 -27.47 13.68
N ARG A 70 -37.28 -26.20 13.81
CA ARG A 70 -38.67 -25.72 13.83
C ARG A 70 -39.36 -25.91 12.47
N GLY A 71 -40.69 -25.93 12.47
CA GLY A 71 -41.50 -26.12 11.26
C GLY A 71 -41.64 -27.56 10.80
N GLY A 72 -41.52 -28.52 11.73
CA GLY A 72 -41.75 -29.94 11.44
C GLY A 72 -43.24 -30.29 11.29
N ASP A 73 -43.52 -31.43 10.68
CA ASP A 73 -44.88 -31.96 10.59
C ASP A 73 -45.46 -32.31 11.97
N PRO A 74 -46.78 -32.14 12.20
CA PRO A 74 -47.38 -32.53 13.46
C PRO A 74 -47.21 -34.02 13.78
N VAL A 75 -46.66 -34.34 14.95
CA VAL A 75 -46.44 -35.73 15.40
C VAL A 75 -47.69 -36.38 15.97
N ALA A 76 -48.66 -35.57 16.41
CA ALA A 76 -49.92 -36.05 16.99
C ALA A 76 -51.10 -35.11 16.73
N THR A 77 -52.30 -35.69 16.81
CA THR A 77 -53.57 -34.96 16.85
C THR A 77 -54.25 -35.21 18.19
N ILE A 78 -54.48 -34.13 18.94
CA ILE A 78 -55.17 -34.12 20.24
C ILE A 78 -56.58 -33.59 19.98
N GLY A 79 -57.55 -34.49 20.03
CA GLY A 79 -58.97 -34.14 19.88
C GLY A 79 -59.55 -33.52 21.14
N GLU A 80 -60.78 -33.01 21.05
CA GLU A 80 -61.48 -32.43 22.20
C GLU A 80 -61.66 -33.44 23.34
N ASP A 81 -61.95 -34.70 23.00
CA ASP A 81 -62.13 -35.79 23.97
C ASP A 81 -60.83 -36.16 24.71
N ASP A 82 -59.67 -35.76 24.16
CA ASP A 82 -58.36 -35.98 24.73
C ASP A 82 -57.89 -34.80 25.62
N LEU A 83 -58.68 -33.72 25.69
CA LEU A 83 -58.38 -32.56 26.54
C LEU A 83 -59.03 -32.70 27.92
N VAL A 84 -58.23 -32.38 28.94
CA VAL A 84 -58.68 -32.36 30.34
C VAL A 84 -58.94 -30.92 30.77
N PRO A 85 -60.09 -30.60 31.39
CA PRO A 85 -60.34 -29.28 31.93
C PRO A 85 -59.27 -28.87 32.96
N MET A 86 -58.67 -27.70 32.77
CA MET A 86 -57.65 -27.16 33.69
C MET A 86 -58.25 -26.50 34.92
N ASP A 87 -59.52 -26.06 34.83
CA ASP A 87 -60.29 -25.57 35.98
C ASP A 87 -61.18 -26.70 36.52
N THR A 88 -60.79 -27.26 37.66
CA THR A 88 -61.52 -28.33 38.34
C THR A 88 -62.79 -27.84 39.06
N ALA A 89 -62.94 -26.53 39.28
CA ALA A 89 -64.11 -25.95 39.95
C ALA A 89 -65.28 -25.68 38.98
N THR A 90 -64.99 -25.31 37.73
CA THR A 90 -66.01 -25.01 36.71
C THR A 90 -66.07 -26.02 35.55
N GLY A 91 -65.05 -26.87 35.40
CA GLY A 91 -64.98 -27.91 34.35
C GLY A 91 -64.96 -27.41 32.91
N SER A 92 -64.76 -26.10 32.68
CA SER A 92 -65.14 -25.46 31.41
C SER A 92 -63.98 -25.01 30.51
N ALA A 93 -62.74 -24.93 31.02
CA ALA A 93 -61.60 -24.43 30.24
C ALA A 93 -60.60 -25.55 29.90
N THR A 94 -60.72 -26.12 28.70
CA THR A 94 -59.78 -27.12 28.16
C THR A 94 -58.57 -26.51 27.46
N LEU A 95 -58.64 -25.22 27.11
CA LEU A 95 -57.57 -24.49 26.42
C LEU A 95 -57.51 -23.04 26.90
N MET A 96 -56.34 -22.58 27.33
CA MET A 96 -56.09 -21.22 27.82
C MET A 96 -55.19 -20.47 26.83
N LEU A 97 -55.73 -19.39 26.26
CA LEU A 97 -55.03 -18.53 25.32
C LEU A 97 -54.57 -17.25 26.01
N THR A 98 -53.28 -16.98 25.99
CA THR A 98 -52.70 -15.73 26.49
C THR A 98 -52.07 -14.99 25.32
N ARG A 99 -52.57 -13.80 25.01
CA ARG A 99 -52.10 -13.00 23.86
C ARG A 99 -51.22 -11.86 24.33
N SER A 100 -50.03 -11.76 23.77
CA SER A 100 -49.09 -10.66 24.04
C SER A 100 -49.57 -9.34 23.42
N GLN A 101 -49.20 -8.22 24.06
CA GLN A 101 -49.52 -6.89 23.55
C GLN A 101 -48.76 -6.62 22.26
N GLU A 102 -49.41 -5.94 21.32
CA GLU A 102 -48.80 -5.65 20.01
C GLU A 102 -47.59 -4.71 20.12
N ALA A 103 -47.60 -3.83 21.11
CA ALA A 103 -46.50 -2.90 21.37
C ALA A 103 -45.20 -3.63 21.73
N ASP A 104 -45.28 -4.85 22.27
CA ASP A 104 -44.11 -5.65 22.66
C ASP A 104 -43.49 -6.41 21.48
N LEU A 105 -44.24 -6.59 20.38
CA LEU A 105 -43.77 -7.34 19.22
C LEU A 105 -42.81 -6.51 18.34
N PRO A 106 -41.77 -7.14 17.77
CA PRO A 106 -40.79 -6.44 16.95
C PRO A 106 -41.42 -5.94 15.65
N ARG A 107 -41.24 -4.66 15.34
CA ARG A 107 -41.45 -4.11 13.99
C ARG A 107 -40.28 -4.41 13.07
N ARG A 108 -39.07 -4.48 13.64
CA ARG A 108 -37.82 -4.68 12.91
C ARG A 108 -36.96 -5.71 13.64
N VAL A 109 -36.36 -6.62 12.87
CA VAL A 109 -35.31 -7.53 13.36
C VAL A 109 -34.03 -7.20 12.62
N GLU A 110 -32.94 -7.01 13.35
CA GLU A 110 -31.59 -6.84 12.82
C GLU A 110 -30.74 -8.05 13.21
N VAL A 111 -30.07 -8.66 12.25
CA VAL A 111 -29.14 -9.76 12.45
C VAL A 111 -27.75 -9.25 12.15
N ALA A 112 -26.90 -9.15 13.18
CA ALA A 112 -25.49 -8.87 13.06
C ALA A 112 -24.70 -10.18 12.98
N TYR A 113 -23.79 -10.30 12.01
CA TYR A 113 -23.04 -11.51 11.70
C TYR A 113 -21.64 -11.17 11.18
N VAL A 114 -20.79 -12.18 11.02
CA VAL A 114 -19.47 -12.01 10.39
C VAL A 114 -19.64 -12.21 8.89
N ALA A 115 -19.47 -11.14 8.12
CA ALA A 115 -19.79 -11.14 6.70
C ALA A 115 -18.56 -11.50 5.85
N ARG A 116 -18.66 -12.60 5.10
CA ARG A 116 -17.61 -13.01 4.16
C ARG A 116 -17.40 -11.98 3.03
N SER A 117 -18.47 -11.32 2.58
CA SER A 117 -18.43 -10.28 1.54
C SER A 117 -17.67 -9.02 1.99
N ALA A 118 -17.61 -8.77 3.30
CA ALA A 118 -16.94 -7.61 3.90
C ALA A 118 -15.58 -7.96 4.53
N ASP A 119 -14.79 -8.85 3.89
CA ASP A 119 -13.50 -9.33 4.39
C ASP A 119 -13.55 -9.88 5.83
N TRP A 120 -14.61 -10.63 6.17
CA TRP A 120 -14.85 -11.16 7.52
C TRP A 120 -15.06 -10.08 8.59
N GLY A 121 -15.45 -8.87 8.16
CA GLY A 121 -15.91 -7.80 9.05
C GLY A 121 -17.32 -8.03 9.59
N SER A 122 -17.81 -7.07 10.39
CA SER A 122 -19.19 -7.08 10.89
C SER A 122 -20.18 -6.69 9.79
N GLY A 123 -21.18 -7.53 9.56
CA GLY A 123 -22.29 -7.27 8.66
C GLY A 123 -23.63 -7.23 9.40
N THR A 124 -24.58 -6.47 8.87
CA THR A 124 -25.95 -6.41 9.42
C THR A 124 -26.98 -6.54 8.29
N GLN A 125 -27.89 -7.49 8.41
CA GLN A 125 -29.11 -7.57 7.59
C GLN A 125 -30.32 -7.25 8.47
N SER A 126 -31.41 -6.76 7.86
CA SER A 126 -32.62 -6.47 8.62
C SER A 126 -33.90 -6.81 7.87
N ALA A 127 -34.91 -7.22 8.63
CA ALA A 127 -36.29 -7.40 8.19
C ALA A 127 -37.17 -6.35 8.88
N ARG A 128 -38.18 -5.84 8.18
CA ARG A 128 -39.16 -4.91 8.78
C ARG A 128 -40.58 -5.26 8.36
N ARG A 129 -41.51 -5.17 9.30
CA ARG A 129 -42.95 -5.27 9.05
C ARG A 129 -43.48 -3.90 8.60
N MET A 130 -44.12 -3.85 7.43
CA MET A 130 -44.65 -2.59 6.87
C MET A 130 -45.99 -2.17 7.49
N VAL A 131 -46.69 -3.09 8.15
CA VAL A 131 -48.02 -2.89 8.75
C VAL A 131 -47.93 -3.06 10.28
N GLY A 132 -48.55 -2.15 11.02
CA GLY A 132 -48.60 -2.15 12.50
C GLY A 132 -48.09 -0.86 13.12
N ASN A 133 -48.52 -0.55 14.34
CA ASN A 133 -48.17 0.69 15.07
C ASN A 133 -47.02 0.52 16.08
N THR A 134 -46.43 -0.68 16.19
CA THR A 134 -45.26 -0.93 17.05
C THR A 134 -44.01 -0.18 16.55
N VAL A 135 -43.10 0.15 17.45
CA VAL A 135 -41.78 0.75 17.14
C VAL A 135 -40.63 -0.11 17.66
N ASN A 136 -40.91 -1.29 18.24
CA ASN A 136 -39.89 -2.15 18.81
C ASN A 136 -38.94 -2.69 17.75
N ALA A 137 -37.66 -2.77 18.10
CA ALA A 137 -36.63 -3.39 17.30
C ALA A 137 -35.93 -4.47 18.13
N MET A 138 -35.70 -5.64 17.52
CA MET A 138 -34.96 -6.74 18.10
C MET A 138 -33.64 -6.89 17.35
N THR A 139 -32.52 -6.92 18.08
CA THR A 139 -31.19 -7.12 17.51
C THR A 139 -30.64 -8.46 17.97
N VAL A 140 -30.22 -9.28 17.01
CA VAL A 140 -29.60 -10.59 17.25
C VAL A 140 -28.14 -10.51 16.81
N ASN A 141 -27.24 -10.74 17.75
CA ASN A 141 -25.80 -10.77 17.49
C ASN A 141 -25.33 -12.22 17.36
N LEU A 142 -24.93 -12.60 16.15
CA LEU A 142 -24.44 -13.94 15.84
C LEU A 142 -22.93 -13.87 15.59
N PRO A 143 -22.08 -14.42 16.47
CA PRO A 143 -20.64 -14.58 16.21
C PRO A 143 -20.39 -15.73 15.20
N LEU A 144 -21.16 -15.75 14.12
CA LEU A 144 -21.15 -16.76 13.06
C LEU A 144 -20.82 -16.08 11.75
N ALA A 145 -19.93 -16.69 10.98
CA ALA A 145 -19.68 -16.33 9.60
C ALA A 145 -20.67 -17.08 8.69
N ILE A 146 -21.61 -16.31 8.14
CA ILE A 146 -22.69 -16.76 7.26
C ILE A 146 -22.81 -15.80 6.07
N GLY A 147 -23.46 -16.24 5.00
CA GLY A 147 -23.69 -15.39 3.83
C GLY A 147 -24.77 -14.34 4.06
N ASP A 148 -24.68 -13.22 3.34
CA ASP A 148 -25.60 -12.08 3.45
C ASP A 148 -27.06 -12.49 3.21
N GLN A 149 -27.29 -13.39 2.25
CA GLN A 149 -28.62 -13.95 1.98
C GLN A 149 -29.14 -14.80 3.14
N GLN A 150 -28.28 -15.60 3.78
CA GLN A 150 -28.66 -16.43 4.93
C GLN A 150 -29.05 -15.56 6.13
N ALA A 151 -28.27 -14.51 6.42
CA ALA A 151 -28.58 -13.54 7.47
C ALA A 151 -29.90 -12.78 7.20
N ARG A 152 -30.17 -12.43 5.94
CA ARG A 152 -31.41 -11.76 5.54
C ARG A 152 -32.64 -12.65 5.74
N ARG A 153 -32.57 -13.92 5.33
CA ARG A 153 -33.65 -14.91 5.49
C ARG A 153 -33.93 -15.18 6.96
N LEU A 154 -32.88 -15.30 7.78
CA LEU A 154 -33.01 -15.44 9.22
C LEU A 154 -33.71 -14.23 9.86
N ALA A 155 -33.39 -13.01 9.44
CA ALA A 155 -34.06 -11.82 9.95
C ALA A 155 -35.57 -11.82 9.64
N ASP A 156 -35.98 -12.31 8.45
CA ASP A 156 -37.41 -12.48 8.11
C ASP A 156 -38.06 -13.54 8.99
N ALA A 157 -37.45 -14.72 9.08
CA ALA A 157 -37.98 -15.84 9.87
C ALA A 157 -38.19 -15.42 11.32
N LEU A 158 -37.19 -14.81 11.96
CA LEU A 158 -37.30 -14.32 13.34
C LEU A 158 -38.38 -13.25 13.51
N LEU A 159 -38.51 -12.34 12.54
CA LEU A 159 -39.54 -11.29 12.58
C LEU A 159 -40.93 -11.93 12.55
N TYR A 160 -41.22 -12.76 11.57
CA TYR A 160 -42.55 -13.31 11.40
C TYR A 160 -42.88 -14.40 12.44
N ASP A 161 -41.91 -15.22 12.85
CA ASP A 161 -42.05 -16.22 13.93
C ASP A 161 -42.46 -15.55 15.25
N ALA A 162 -41.84 -14.41 15.61
CA ALA A 162 -42.24 -13.64 16.79
C ALA A 162 -43.70 -13.15 16.73
N TRP A 163 -44.23 -12.87 15.54
CA TRP A 163 -45.63 -12.47 15.37
C TRP A 163 -46.60 -13.66 15.39
N VAL A 164 -46.19 -14.82 14.87
CA VAL A 164 -46.97 -16.07 14.94
C VAL A 164 -47.09 -16.53 16.40
N GLN A 165 -46.00 -16.45 17.16
CA GLN A 165 -45.92 -16.82 18.57
C GLN A 165 -46.55 -15.79 19.52
N ARG A 166 -47.33 -14.82 19.01
CA ARG A 166 -48.02 -13.81 19.82
C ARG A 166 -49.01 -14.43 20.81
N GLU A 167 -49.56 -15.59 20.50
CA GLU A 167 -50.51 -16.31 21.36
C GLU A 167 -49.82 -17.49 22.03
N ALA A 168 -49.71 -17.47 23.35
CA ALA A 168 -49.31 -18.63 24.13
C ALA A 168 -50.54 -19.48 24.45
N VAL A 169 -50.44 -20.79 24.24
CA VAL A 169 -51.50 -21.75 24.46
C VAL A 169 -51.10 -22.70 25.58
N THR A 170 -51.88 -22.74 26.65
CA THR A 170 -51.76 -23.77 27.68
C THR A 170 -52.94 -24.72 27.57
N PHE A 171 -52.68 -26.02 27.63
CA PHE A 171 -53.72 -27.05 27.69
C PHE A 171 -53.25 -28.24 28.52
N GLN A 172 -54.19 -29.12 28.86
CA GLN A 172 -53.89 -30.32 29.63
C GLN A 172 -54.51 -31.53 28.95
N THR A 173 -53.82 -32.65 28.98
CA THR A 173 -54.24 -33.92 28.40
C THR A 173 -53.96 -35.08 29.37
N THR A 174 -54.23 -36.30 28.93
CA THR A 174 -53.99 -37.53 29.71
C THR A 174 -52.60 -38.10 29.42
N ALA A 175 -52.20 -39.10 30.20
CA ALA A 175 -50.95 -39.85 30.01
C ALA A 175 -50.78 -40.47 28.61
N ARG A 176 -51.85 -40.55 27.80
CA ARG A 176 -51.79 -40.98 26.39
C ARG A 176 -50.79 -40.15 25.56
N PHE A 177 -50.60 -38.88 25.88
CA PHE A 177 -49.70 -37.97 25.17
C PHE A 177 -48.45 -37.61 25.99
N ALA A 178 -48.12 -38.40 27.02
CA ALA A 178 -46.91 -38.18 27.82
C ALA A 178 -45.60 -38.34 27.03
N TRP A 179 -45.66 -38.95 25.84
CA TRP A 179 -44.51 -39.13 24.95
C TRP A 179 -44.20 -37.90 24.10
N VAL A 180 -45.11 -36.92 24.01
CA VAL A 180 -44.88 -35.65 23.30
C VAL A 180 -43.84 -34.85 24.07
N GLN A 181 -42.82 -34.35 23.37
CA GLN A 181 -41.68 -33.66 23.95
C GLN A 181 -41.66 -32.18 23.56
N PRO A 182 -40.98 -31.29 24.32
CA PRO A 182 -40.72 -29.93 23.87
C PRO A 182 -39.99 -29.92 22.52
N GLY A 183 -40.39 -29.03 21.62
CA GLY A 183 -39.95 -28.99 20.22
C GLY A 183 -40.88 -29.73 19.26
N ASP A 184 -41.69 -30.69 19.74
CA ASP A 184 -42.66 -31.38 18.88
C ASP A 184 -43.80 -30.45 18.48
N VAL A 185 -44.32 -30.65 17.26
CA VAL A 185 -45.50 -29.97 16.74
C VAL A 185 -46.70 -30.91 16.89
N VAL A 186 -47.83 -30.40 17.38
CA VAL A 186 -49.08 -31.14 17.52
C VAL A 186 -50.25 -30.35 16.95
N THR A 187 -51.30 -31.06 16.53
CA THR A 187 -52.58 -30.45 16.17
C THR A 187 -53.54 -30.59 17.34
N VAL A 188 -54.07 -29.48 17.85
CA VAL A 188 -55.01 -29.47 18.98
C VAL A 188 -56.34 -28.92 18.52
N THR A 189 -57.41 -29.70 18.72
CA THR A 189 -58.78 -29.26 18.42
C THR A 189 -59.50 -28.94 19.72
N ALA A 190 -59.98 -27.70 19.83
CA ALA A 190 -60.77 -27.23 20.97
C ALA A 190 -61.88 -26.27 20.51
N ALA A 191 -63.10 -26.50 20.99
CA ALA A 191 -64.29 -25.74 20.62
C ALA A 191 -64.48 -25.59 19.09
N GLY A 192 -64.30 -26.68 18.35
CA GLY A 192 -64.44 -26.74 16.89
C GLY A 192 -63.32 -26.07 16.10
N THR A 193 -62.27 -25.57 16.76
CA THR A 193 -61.12 -24.95 16.10
C THR A 193 -59.86 -25.80 16.27
N THR A 194 -59.26 -26.20 15.14
CA THR A 194 -57.97 -26.90 15.12
C THR A 194 -56.83 -25.90 15.00
N ARG A 195 -55.79 -26.05 15.82
CA ARG A 195 -54.57 -25.24 15.81
C ARG A 195 -53.36 -26.13 15.71
N THR A 196 -52.37 -25.72 14.92
CA THR A 196 -51.04 -26.32 14.89
C THR A 196 -50.17 -25.61 15.93
N LEU A 197 -49.67 -26.35 16.91
CA LEU A 197 -48.98 -25.82 18.08
C LEU A 197 -47.64 -26.55 18.27
N ARG A 198 -46.56 -25.80 18.44
CA ARG A 198 -45.27 -26.32 18.86
C ARG A 198 -45.15 -26.26 20.38
N ILE A 199 -44.80 -27.39 20.98
CA ILE A 199 -44.71 -27.55 22.43
C ILE A 199 -43.42 -26.89 22.95
N LEU A 200 -43.54 -26.02 23.93
CA LEU A 200 -42.41 -25.37 24.61
C LEU A 200 -42.06 -26.05 25.93
N LYS A 201 -43.08 -26.59 26.61
CA LYS A 201 -42.91 -27.22 27.92
C LYS A 201 -43.97 -28.28 28.14
N THR A 202 -43.55 -29.37 28.78
CA THR A 202 -44.41 -30.46 29.21
C THR A 202 -44.20 -30.71 30.71
N ASP A 203 -45.28 -30.76 31.48
CA ASP A 203 -45.26 -31.05 32.91
C ASP A 203 -46.24 -32.19 33.20
N ALA A 204 -45.71 -33.34 33.63
CA ALA A 204 -46.49 -34.54 33.89
C ALA A 204 -46.67 -34.74 35.39
N SER A 205 -47.93 -34.81 35.84
CA SER A 205 -48.30 -35.06 37.24
C SER A 205 -49.34 -36.18 37.29
N GLY A 206 -48.90 -37.37 37.67
CA GLY A 206 -49.74 -38.58 37.67
C GLY A 206 -50.19 -38.96 36.26
N LEU A 207 -51.51 -38.95 36.02
CA LEU A 207 -52.11 -39.26 34.71
C LEU A 207 -52.38 -38.03 33.85
N LEU A 208 -51.98 -36.85 34.31
CA LEU A 208 -52.23 -35.57 33.65
C LEU A 208 -50.92 -35.03 33.08
N VAL A 209 -50.99 -34.53 31.85
CA VAL A 209 -49.86 -33.89 31.17
C VAL A 209 -50.29 -32.48 30.78
N ARG A 210 -49.69 -31.48 31.43
CA ARG A 210 -49.87 -30.07 31.11
C ARG A 210 -48.84 -29.65 30.08
N MET A 211 -49.29 -28.96 29.04
CA MET A 211 -48.42 -28.49 27.95
C MET A 211 -48.57 -26.98 27.77
N GLU A 212 -47.43 -26.29 27.64
CA GLU A 212 -47.35 -24.91 27.19
C GLU A 212 -46.82 -24.93 25.76
N ALA A 213 -47.50 -24.24 24.85
CA ALA A 213 -47.24 -24.29 23.43
C ALA A 213 -47.47 -22.94 22.77
N VAL A 214 -46.95 -22.78 21.55
CA VAL A 214 -47.16 -21.60 20.71
C VAL A 214 -47.60 -22.04 19.31
N PRO A 215 -48.36 -21.22 18.57
CA PRO A 215 -48.64 -21.45 17.16
C PRO A 215 -47.34 -21.68 16.39
N ASP A 216 -47.38 -22.63 15.48
CA ASP A 216 -46.28 -22.94 14.57
C ASP A 216 -46.79 -22.82 13.13
N ASP A 217 -46.04 -22.09 12.31
CA ASP A 217 -46.33 -21.89 10.89
C ASP A 217 -45.04 -22.12 10.09
N PRO A 218 -44.91 -23.26 9.38
CA PRO A 218 -43.68 -23.59 8.67
C PRO A 218 -43.43 -22.66 7.48
N GLU A 219 -44.46 -22.04 6.89
CA GLU A 219 -44.29 -21.13 5.75
C GLU A 219 -43.49 -19.90 6.14
N VAL A 220 -43.71 -19.40 7.36
CA VAL A 220 -43.05 -18.23 7.93
C VAL A 220 -41.54 -18.45 8.16
N LEU A 221 -41.12 -19.70 8.36
CA LEU A 221 -39.72 -20.06 8.58
C LEU A 221 -38.93 -20.14 7.26
N THR A 222 -39.61 -20.18 6.13
CA THR A 222 -39.01 -20.15 4.79
C THR A 222 -39.11 -18.75 4.18
N SER A 223 -37.96 -18.17 3.77
CA SER A 223 -37.92 -16.86 3.10
C SER A 223 -37.12 -16.95 1.81
N GLU A 224 -37.65 -16.37 0.73
CA GLU A 224 -36.98 -16.23 -0.56
C GLU A 224 -36.23 -14.89 -0.72
N SER A 225 -36.23 -14.03 0.31
CA SER A 225 -35.59 -12.72 0.27
C SER A 225 -34.10 -12.79 -0.10
N GLU A 226 -33.66 -11.83 -0.92
CA GLU A 226 -32.25 -11.60 -1.23
C GLU A 226 -31.61 -10.68 -0.19
N GLY A 227 -30.43 -11.07 0.30
CA GLY A 227 -29.62 -10.22 1.16
C GLY A 227 -28.95 -9.13 0.35
N ALA A 228 -28.85 -7.92 0.92
CA ALA A 228 -28.07 -6.86 0.31
C ALA A 228 -26.58 -7.24 0.38
N ASP A 229 -25.87 -7.18 -0.74
CA ASP A 229 -24.42 -7.33 -0.77
C ASP A 229 -23.79 -6.15 -0.01
N ILE A 230 -23.17 -6.45 1.13
CA ILE A 230 -22.48 -5.46 1.97
C ILE A 230 -20.98 -5.39 1.67
N GLY A 231 -20.53 -6.07 0.60
CA GLY A 231 -19.14 -6.15 0.18
C GLY A 231 -18.56 -4.81 -0.28
N ARG A 232 -18.02 -4.06 0.68
CA ARG A 232 -16.90 -3.14 0.45
C ARG A 232 -15.74 -3.61 1.30
N GLY A 233 -15.08 -4.65 0.82
CA GLY A 233 -13.83 -5.11 1.41
C GLY A 233 -12.83 -3.96 1.57
N ASN A 234 -12.14 -3.93 2.70
CA ASN A 234 -11.03 -3.01 2.91
C ASN A 234 -9.86 -3.54 2.08
N VAL A 235 -9.72 -3.04 0.85
CA VAL A 235 -8.52 -3.28 0.05
C VAL A 235 -7.32 -2.80 0.86
N PHE A 236 -6.44 -3.72 1.27
CA PHE A 236 -5.16 -3.38 1.90
C PHE A 236 -4.41 -2.47 0.94
N ARG A 237 -4.12 -1.26 1.39
CA ARG A 237 -3.54 -0.17 0.58
C ARG A 237 -2.04 -0.17 0.79
N VAL A 238 -1.28 -0.64 -0.19
CA VAL A 238 0.18 -0.53 -0.17
C VAL A 238 0.57 0.80 -0.81
N ILE A 239 1.03 1.74 0.00
CA ILE A 239 1.69 2.95 -0.51
C ILE A 239 3.09 2.53 -0.96
N PRO A 240 3.51 2.79 -2.20
CA PRO A 240 4.82 2.34 -2.68
C PRO A 240 5.96 3.08 -1.97
N ASP A 241 7.07 2.37 -1.79
CA ASP A 241 8.30 2.94 -1.26
C ASP A 241 8.89 3.98 -2.23
N THR A 242 9.53 4.99 -1.65
CA THR A 242 10.22 6.03 -2.41
C THR A 242 11.54 5.53 -2.96
N VAL A 243 11.77 5.70 -4.26
CA VAL A 243 13.08 5.65 -4.89
C VAL A 243 13.70 7.03 -4.82
N LEU A 244 14.82 7.16 -4.10
CA LEU A 244 15.52 8.43 -3.88
C LEU A 244 16.76 8.54 -4.77
N PHE A 245 16.91 9.69 -5.43
CA PHE A 245 18.09 10.06 -6.20
C PHE A 245 18.80 11.23 -5.53
N LEU A 246 20.01 10.99 -5.01
CA LEU A 246 20.90 12.00 -4.43
C LEU A 246 21.96 12.36 -5.47
N LEU A 247 22.00 13.62 -5.89
CA LEU A 247 22.72 14.03 -7.10
C LEU A 247 23.68 15.18 -6.78
N ASP A 248 24.98 14.88 -6.71
CA ASP A 248 26.04 15.88 -6.66
C ASP A 248 26.45 16.27 -8.08
N LEU A 249 25.65 17.16 -8.68
CA LEU A 249 25.81 17.61 -10.07
C LEU A 249 26.39 19.02 -10.15
N PRO A 250 26.96 19.40 -11.31
CA PRO A 250 27.19 20.80 -11.65
C PRO A 250 25.90 21.63 -11.52
N ALA A 251 26.05 22.94 -11.31
CA ALA A 251 24.91 23.86 -11.26
C ALA A 251 24.10 23.79 -12.57
N LEU A 252 22.82 23.43 -12.46
CA LEU A 252 21.87 23.34 -13.57
C LEU A 252 21.30 24.70 -13.95
N ARG A 253 21.18 25.60 -12.98
CA ARG A 253 20.76 27.00 -13.14
C ARG A 253 21.83 27.92 -12.55
N ASP A 254 21.86 29.14 -13.04
CA ASP A 254 22.86 30.13 -12.63
C ASP A 254 22.67 30.57 -11.16
N GLU A 255 21.44 30.50 -10.65
CA GLU A 255 21.10 30.73 -9.23
C GLU A 255 21.55 29.60 -8.29
N ASP A 256 21.88 28.43 -8.82
CA ASP A 256 22.31 27.26 -8.04
C ASP A 256 23.81 27.29 -7.67
N ASP A 257 24.39 28.49 -7.57
CA ASP A 257 25.78 28.74 -7.18
C ASP A 257 25.98 28.78 -5.64
N ASP A 258 25.44 27.78 -4.97
CA ASP A 258 25.53 27.63 -3.52
C ASP A 258 25.95 26.20 -3.12
N SER A 259 26.14 25.99 -1.82
CA SER A 259 26.45 24.68 -1.28
C SER A 259 25.16 23.86 -1.16
N GLY A 260 25.03 22.84 -2.00
CA GLY A 260 23.87 21.96 -1.98
C GLY A 260 23.95 20.85 -3.02
N ILE A 261 22.97 19.96 -2.97
CA ILE A 261 22.80 18.86 -3.92
C ILE A 261 21.44 18.95 -4.59
N TYR A 262 21.29 18.31 -5.73
CA TYR A 262 19.97 18.06 -6.30
C TYR A 262 19.43 16.75 -5.75
N VAL A 263 18.14 16.74 -5.44
CA VAL A 263 17.44 15.57 -4.96
C VAL A 263 16.20 15.38 -5.81
N ALA A 264 16.03 14.16 -6.31
CA ALA A 264 14.82 13.75 -6.99
C ALA A 264 14.27 12.51 -6.29
N ALA A 265 12.96 12.31 -6.37
CA ALA A 265 12.33 11.13 -5.83
C ALA A 265 11.23 10.65 -6.76
N SER A 266 10.99 9.35 -6.74
CA SER A 266 9.94 8.70 -7.50
C SER A 266 9.56 7.39 -6.80
N PHE A 267 8.89 6.49 -7.50
CA PHE A 267 8.47 5.19 -6.97
C PHE A 267 8.64 4.11 -8.04
N LEU A 268 8.52 2.85 -7.61
CA LEU A 268 8.46 1.68 -8.49
C LEU A 268 7.06 1.05 -8.42
N GLY A 269 6.54 0.62 -9.57
CA GLY A 269 5.27 -0.11 -9.67
C GLY A 269 4.18 0.66 -10.44
N ALA A 270 3.12 -0.07 -10.81
CA ALA A 270 1.98 0.50 -11.54
C ALA A 270 1.09 1.37 -10.62
N ASP A 271 0.35 2.33 -11.19
CA ASP A 271 -0.68 3.10 -10.49
C ASP A 271 -1.83 2.15 -10.09
N THR A 272 -1.75 1.58 -8.88
CA THR A 272 -2.78 0.69 -8.30
C THR A 272 -3.98 1.45 -7.74
N GLY A 273 -4.12 2.75 -8.04
CA GLY A 273 -5.15 3.63 -7.50
C GLY A 273 -4.78 4.32 -6.17
N TYR A 274 -3.63 3.96 -5.57
CA TYR A 274 -3.02 4.67 -4.44
C TYR A 274 -1.69 5.24 -4.86
N ARG A 275 -1.73 6.48 -5.35
CA ARG A 275 -0.58 7.19 -5.91
C ARG A 275 0.43 7.53 -4.82
N TRP A 276 1.71 7.31 -5.11
CA TRP A 276 2.81 7.97 -4.39
C TRP A 276 2.54 9.49 -4.37
N ARG A 277 2.50 10.11 -3.19
CA ARG A 277 2.07 11.53 -3.02
C ARG A 277 3.23 12.46 -2.69
N GLY A 278 4.45 12.02 -2.91
CA GLY A 278 5.64 12.68 -2.44
C GLY A 278 6.39 11.90 -1.38
N ALA A 279 7.54 12.43 -1.01
CA ALA A 279 8.38 11.94 0.07
C ALA A 279 8.95 13.10 0.88
N VAL A 280 9.42 12.81 2.08
CA VAL A 280 10.21 13.73 2.88
C VAL A 280 11.65 13.23 2.91
N LEU A 281 12.59 14.11 2.55
CA LEU A 281 14.01 13.86 2.65
C LEU A 281 14.46 14.12 4.08
N TYR A 282 15.15 13.15 4.67
CA TYR A 282 15.80 13.26 5.96
C TYR A 282 17.31 13.09 5.84
N LEU A 283 18.03 13.75 6.74
CA LEU A 283 19.48 13.65 6.90
C LEU A 283 19.79 13.24 8.34
N SER A 284 20.69 12.27 8.51
CA SER A 284 21.31 11.97 9.81
C SER A 284 22.71 12.57 9.90
N SER A 285 22.99 13.20 11.04
CA SER A 285 24.31 13.75 11.37
C SER A 285 25.12 12.88 12.33
N ASP A 286 24.53 11.80 12.84
CA ASP A 286 25.02 10.91 13.90
C ASP A 286 24.99 9.44 13.47
N ASP A 287 25.35 9.19 12.21
CA ASP A 287 25.51 7.85 11.62
C ASP A 287 24.25 6.96 11.70
N GLY A 288 23.09 7.57 11.51
CA GLY A 288 21.80 6.89 11.43
C GLY A 288 21.05 6.78 12.76
N ALA A 289 21.56 7.34 13.86
CA ALA A 289 20.88 7.30 15.15
C ALA A 289 19.67 8.26 15.22
N SER A 290 19.78 9.45 14.63
CA SER A 290 18.68 10.41 14.50
C SER A 290 18.63 11.03 13.10
N PHE A 291 17.43 11.41 12.68
CA PHE A 291 17.16 11.94 11.35
C PHE A 291 16.35 13.22 11.46
N GLN A 292 16.79 14.26 10.75
CA GLN A 292 16.12 15.55 10.67
C GLN A 292 15.58 15.76 9.26
N ALA A 293 14.35 16.26 9.16
CA ALA A 293 13.73 16.57 7.88
C ALA A 293 14.48 17.74 7.22
N LEU A 294 14.78 17.59 5.93
CA LEU A 294 15.61 18.51 5.16
C LEU A 294 14.84 19.17 4.00
N ALA A 295 13.96 18.41 3.33
CA ALA A 295 13.16 18.93 2.22
C ALA A 295 11.92 18.06 1.94
N ASP A 296 10.86 18.68 1.41
CA ASP A 296 9.71 17.98 0.86
C ASP A 296 9.90 17.72 -0.64
N LEU A 297 9.64 16.49 -1.07
CA LEU A 297 9.72 16.04 -2.46
C LEU A 297 8.28 15.81 -2.94
N ARG A 298 7.71 16.78 -3.66
CA ARG A 298 6.26 16.84 -3.90
C ARG A 298 5.77 16.05 -5.11
N GLY A 299 6.63 15.82 -6.09
CA GLY A 299 6.27 15.20 -7.36
C GLY A 299 7.27 14.12 -7.80
N PRO A 300 6.80 13.09 -8.52
CA PRO A 300 7.66 11.99 -8.94
C PRO A 300 8.48 12.40 -10.16
N ALA A 301 9.80 12.31 -10.05
CA ALA A 301 10.69 12.58 -11.16
C ALA A 301 10.49 11.57 -12.30
N THR A 302 10.74 12.03 -13.53
CA THR A 302 10.74 11.17 -14.73
C THR A 302 12.08 10.43 -14.81
N TRP A 303 12.02 9.11 -14.71
CA TRP A 303 13.23 8.28 -14.62
C TRP A 303 13.03 6.90 -15.25
N GLY A 304 14.13 6.22 -15.49
CA GLY A 304 14.15 4.90 -16.07
C GLY A 304 15.53 4.29 -16.13
N THR A 305 15.68 3.31 -17.01
CA THR A 305 16.91 2.54 -17.20
C THR A 305 17.32 2.55 -18.66
N CYS A 306 18.60 2.81 -18.90
CA CYS A 306 19.22 2.76 -20.22
C CYS A 306 19.39 1.30 -20.69
N GLN A 307 18.79 0.97 -21.83
CA GLN A 307 18.88 -0.36 -22.45
C GLN A 307 20.10 -0.50 -23.35
N THR A 308 20.51 0.60 -23.99
CA THR A 308 21.73 0.65 -24.80
C THR A 308 22.80 1.47 -24.10
N VAL A 309 24.06 1.18 -24.41
CA VAL A 309 25.22 1.90 -23.86
C VAL A 309 25.66 2.97 -24.85
N LEU A 310 25.88 4.19 -24.36
CA LEU A 310 26.48 5.26 -25.17
C LEU A 310 28.00 5.06 -25.24
N GLY A 311 28.53 5.05 -26.46
CA GLY A 311 29.97 5.12 -26.70
C GLY A 311 30.53 6.53 -26.44
N ALA A 312 31.85 6.65 -26.59
CA ALA A 312 32.51 7.94 -26.67
C ALA A 312 31.91 8.76 -27.84
N GLY A 313 31.74 10.07 -27.64
CA GLY A 313 31.10 10.96 -28.60
C GLY A 313 31.65 12.37 -28.55
N PRO A 314 31.23 13.25 -29.47
CA PRO A 314 31.69 14.63 -29.52
C PRO A 314 31.07 15.48 -28.40
N ALA A 315 31.91 16.26 -27.69
CA ALA A 315 31.46 17.15 -26.61
C ALA A 315 30.96 18.53 -27.06
N HIS A 316 31.29 18.94 -28.30
CA HIS A 316 31.19 20.33 -28.75
C HIS A 316 30.20 20.53 -29.91
N VAL A 317 29.71 19.45 -30.49
CA VAL A 317 28.75 19.47 -31.60
C VAL A 317 27.61 18.50 -31.30
N TRP A 318 26.56 18.55 -32.13
CA TRP A 318 25.50 17.56 -32.08
C TRP A 318 26.05 16.18 -32.44
N ASP A 319 25.78 15.22 -31.57
CA ASP A 319 25.99 13.81 -31.83
C ASP A 319 24.73 13.25 -32.51
N GLU A 320 24.73 13.30 -33.83
CA GLU A 320 23.64 12.80 -34.68
C GLU A 320 23.79 11.30 -34.95
N ALA A 321 24.92 10.68 -34.59
CA ALA A 321 25.20 9.28 -34.86
C ALA A 321 24.83 8.38 -33.68
N ALA A 322 25.02 8.84 -32.44
CA ALA A 322 24.64 8.09 -31.26
C ALA A 322 23.13 8.16 -30.99
N SER A 323 22.59 7.06 -30.49
CA SER A 323 21.22 6.96 -29.99
C SER A 323 21.19 6.19 -28.68
N LEU A 324 20.25 6.55 -27.80
CA LEU A 324 20.07 5.91 -26.50
C LEU A 324 18.66 5.39 -26.36
N THR A 325 18.49 4.08 -26.14
CA THR A 325 17.19 3.49 -25.80
C THR A 325 17.02 3.49 -24.29
N VAL A 326 15.91 4.04 -23.80
CA VAL A 326 15.57 4.13 -22.38
C VAL A 326 14.19 3.54 -22.14
N THR A 327 14.06 2.69 -21.13
CA THR A 327 12.74 2.26 -20.62
C THR A 327 12.44 3.03 -19.35
N LEU A 328 11.36 3.80 -19.35
CA LEU A 328 10.91 4.59 -18.22
C LEU A 328 10.19 3.72 -17.19
N ASN A 329 10.47 3.99 -15.93
CA ASN A 329 9.69 3.45 -14.81
C ASN A 329 8.58 4.42 -14.41
N HIS A 330 8.75 5.71 -14.70
CA HIS A 330 7.76 6.75 -14.49
C HIS A 330 8.00 7.94 -15.43
N GLY A 331 6.92 8.56 -15.89
CA GLY A 331 6.92 9.78 -16.69
C GLY A 331 6.84 9.53 -18.20
N GLN A 332 6.95 10.61 -18.97
CA GLN A 332 6.93 10.58 -20.44
C GLN A 332 8.02 11.50 -20.97
N LEU A 333 8.52 11.18 -22.16
CA LEU A 333 9.51 12.00 -22.86
C LEU A 333 8.89 12.55 -24.14
N GLU A 334 9.37 13.73 -24.54
CA GLU A 334 8.86 14.41 -25.71
C GLU A 334 9.98 15.05 -26.53
N SER A 335 9.77 15.05 -27.84
CA SER A 335 10.71 15.69 -28.77
C SER A 335 10.64 17.20 -28.63
N ARG A 336 11.79 17.87 -28.82
CA ARG A 336 11.92 19.33 -28.76
C ARG A 336 12.77 19.83 -29.91
N GLY A 337 12.37 20.95 -30.50
CA GLY A 337 13.14 21.59 -31.57
C GLY A 337 14.55 22.01 -31.12
N ARG A 338 15.51 22.06 -32.04
CA ARG A 338 16.94 22.37 -31.74
C ARG A 338 17.11 23.62 -30.88
N ALA A 339 16.39 24.70 -31.18
CA ALA A 339 16.48 25.94 -30.43
C ALA A 339 16.03 25.77 -28.96
N ALA A 340 14.95 25.03 -28.71
CA ALA A 340 14.48 24.77 -27.35
C ALA A 340 15.49 23.93 -26.55
N VAL A 341 16.10 22.93 -27.20
CA VAL A 341 17.17 22.13 -26.58
C VAL A 341 18.39 22.99 -26.27
N LEU A 342 18.84 23.85 -27.19
CA LEU A 342 19.93 24.79 -26.92
C LEU A 342 19.61 25.77 -25.76
N ASN A 343 18.33 26.08 -25.57
CA ASN A 343 17.84 26.87 -24.44
C ASN A 343 17.64 26.06 -23.14
N GLY A 344 18.06 24.79 -23.09
CA GLY A 344 18.05 23.97 -21.88
C GLY A 344 16.97 22.91 -21.79
N ALA A 345 16.10 22.77 -22.80
CA ALA A 345 15.10 21.69 -22.81
C ALA A 345 15.77 20.30 -22.90
N ASN A 346 15.04 19.28 -22.46
CA ASN A 346 15.42 17.86 -22.54
C ASN A 346 16.80 17.54 -21.93
N ALA A 347 17.22 18.27 -20.90
CA ALA A 347 18.39 17.88 -20.11
C ALA A 347 18.09 16.60 -19.31
N ALA A 348 19.00 15.63 -19.35
CA ALA A 348 18.89 14.38 -18.62
C ALA A 348 20.27 13.96 -18.08
N LEU A 349 20.26 13.24 -16.97
CA LEU A 349 21.41 12.57 -16.39
C LEU A 349 21.42 11.11 -16.85
N VAL A 350 22.55 10.66 -17.38
CA VAL A 350 22.82 9.25 -17.71
C VAL A 350 24.15 8.88 -17.06
N GLY A 351 24.09 7.99 -16.07
CA GLY A 351 25.26 7.68 -15.24
C GLY A 351 25.80 8.94 -14.54
N ARG A 352 26.93 9.46 -15.04
CA ARG A 352 27.58 10.69 -14.55
C ARG A 352 27.57 11.84 -15.57
N GLU A 353 26.99 11.62 -16.74
CA GLU A 353 26.97 12.57 -17.83
C GLU A 353 25.64 13.32 -17.89
N ILE A 354 25.68 14.63 -18.03
CA ILE A 354 24.50 15.41 -18.38
C ILE A 354 24.44 15.50 -19.90
N ILE A 355 23.39 14.92 -20.48
CA ILE A 355 23.09 14.98 -21.91
C ILE A 355 21.86 15.85 -22.16
N GLN A 356 21.68 16.27 -23.40
CA GLN A 356 20.40 16.74 -23.91
C GLN A 356 20.03 15.98 -25.17
N PHE A 357 18.74 15.82 -25.46
CA PHE A 357 18.26 15.10 -26.64
C PHE A 357 17.19 15.91 -27.39
N ARG A 358 17.23 15.84 -28.72
CA ARG A 358 16.24 16.48 -29.59
C ARG A 358 15.02 15.61 -29.78
N ASP A 359 15.25 14.38 -30.19
CA ASP A 359 14.19 13.46 -30.60
C ASP A 359 13.99 12.43 -29.50
N ALA A 360 12.73 12.19 -29.13
CA ALA A 360 12.29 11.12 -28.25
C ALA A 360 11.14 10.39 -28.94
N VAL A 361 11.43 9.22 -29.49
CA VAL A 361 10.47 8.42 -30.25
C VAL A 361 10.08 7.20 -29.42
N LEU A 362 8.78 7.06 -29.12
CA LEU A 362 8.25 5.89 -28.41
C LEU A 362 8.30 4.66 -29.34
N THR A 363 9.06 3.63 -28.97
CA THR A 363 9.25 2.42 -29.77
C THR A 363 8.53 1.19 -29.20
N ALA A 364 8.24 1.20 -27.90
CA ALA A 364 7.46 0.18 -27.18
C ALA A 364 6.83 0.81 -25.92
N PRO A 365 5.95 0.13 -25.17
CA PRO A 365 5.39 0.67 -23.93
C PRO A 365 6.49 1.18 -22.99
N ASP A 366 6.41 2.45 -22.61
CA ASP A 366 7.38 3.17 -21.78
C ASP A 366 8.84 3.18 -22.29
N THR A 367 9.11 2.71 -23.50
CA THR A 367 10.45 2.66 -24.08
C THR A 367 10.61 3.68 -25.20
N TYR A 368 11.61 4.56 -25.05
CA TYR A 368 11.91 5.64 -25.98
C TYR A 368 13.30 5.46 -26.58
N LEU A 369 13.41 5.72 -27.89
CA LEU A 369 14.67 5.94 -28.58
C LEU A 369 14.98 7.44 -28.60
N LEU A 370 16.10 7.81 -28.01
CA LEU A 370 16.60 9.18 -27.93
C LEU A 370 17.70 9.41 -28.97
N SER A 371 17.61 10.48 -29.75
CA SER A 371 18.60 10.84 -30.77
C SER A 371 18.81 12.34 -30.92
N GLY A 372 19.83 12.73 -31.69
CA GLY A 372 20.26 14.11 -31.80
C GLY A 372 20.73 14.61 -30.44
N LEU A 373 21.82 14.03 -29.94
CA LEU A 373 22.29 14.24 -28.58
C LEU A 373 23.25 15.43 -28.50
N LEU A 374 23.23 16.14 -27.38
CA LEU A 374 24.34 17.01 -26.95
C LEU A 374 24.97 16.41 -25.71
N ARG A 375 26.26 16.08 -25.81
CA ARG A 375 27.03 15.35 -24.79
C ARG A 375 27.80 16.30 -23.87
N GLY A 376 28.15 15.82 -22.67
CA GLY A 376 29.06 16.48 -21.72
C GLY A 376 28.61 17.86 -21.25
N ARG A 377 27.30 18.09 -21.11
CA ARG A 377 26.76 19.41 -20.76
C ARG A 377 27.15 19.82 -19.35
N ARG A 378 27.20 21.13 -19.10
CA ARG A 378 27.51 21.72 -17.78
C ARG A 378 28.80 21.16 -17.14
N GLY A 379 29.85 20.93 -17.92
CA GLY A 379 31.15 20.48 -17.38
C GLY A 379 31.31 18.96 -17.21
N SER A 380 30.33 18.16 -17.65
CA SER A 380 30.35 16.69 -17.52
C SER A 380 31.12 15.97 -18.64
N GLN A 381 32.00 16.65 -19.39
CA GLN A 381 32.71 16.05 -20.54
C GLN A 381 33.55 14.82 -20.16
N HIS A 382 34.06 14.77 -18.94
CA HIS A 382 34.83 13.63 -18.42
C HIS A 382 34.01 12.33 -18.33
N ALA A 383 32.68 12.41 -18.39
CA ALA A 383 31.76 11.28 -18.30
C ALA A 383 31.17 10.85 -19.66
N ILE A 384 31.58 11.48 -20.77
CA ILE A 384 31.09 11.13 -22.12
C ILE A 384 31.44 9.69 -22.51
N ALA A 385 32.59 9.21 -22.04
CA ALA A 385 33.03 7.84 -22.23
C ALA A 385 32.83 7.03 -20.93
N GLY A 386 32.68 5.71 -21.07
CA GLY A 386 32.62 4.80 -19.93
C GLY A 386 31.22 4.52 -19.39
N HIS A 387 30.17 4.78 -20.16
CA HIS A 387 28.83 4.33 -19.82
C HIS A 387 28.76 2.80 -19.71
N GLY A 388 28.01 2.32 -18.72
CA GLY A 388 27.68 0.91 -18.53
C GLY A 388 26.28 0.53 -19.03
N ALA A 389 26.02 -0.77 -19.15
CA ALA A 389 24.68 -1.27 -19.40
C ALA A 389 23.79 -1.10 -18.16
N GLY A 390 22.51 -0.75 -18.35
CA GLY A 390 21.55 -0.62 -17.26
C GLY A 390 21.70 0.63 -16.40
N GLU A 391 22.39 1.66 -16.89
CA GLU A 391 22.52 2.93 -16.15
C GLU A 391 21.17 3.62 -15.94
N ALA A 392 21.01 4.26 -14.78
CA ALA A 392 19.85 5.08 -14.51
C ALA A 392 19.79 6.27 -15.48
N PHE A 393 18.59 6.50 -16.02
CA PHE A 393 18.23 7.71 -16.74
C PHE A 393 17.34 8.57 -15.84
N LEU A 394 17.66 9.85 -15.71
CA LEU A 394 16.85 10.79 -14.96
C LEU A 394 16.68 12.09 -15.76
N LEU A 395 15.44 12.49 -16.06
CA LEU A 395 15.17 13.75 -16.74
C LEU A 395 15.36 14.92 -15.76
N LEU A 396 16.16 15.92 -16.15
CA LEU A 396 16.56 17.04 -15.31
C LEU A 396 15.66 18.28 -15.44
N THR A 397 14.47 18.16 -16.03
CA THR A 397 13.59 19.32 -16.31
C THR A 397 12.70 19.70 -15.11
N SER A 398 13.25 20.62 -14.33
CA SER A 398 12.71 21.75 -13.52
C SER A 398 11.64 21.62 -12.43
N TYR A 399 10.68 20.68 -12.41
CA TYR A 399 9.67 20.71 -11.32
C TYR A 399 9.90 19.69 -10.20
N ASP A 400 10.39 18.50 -10.54
CA ASP A 400 10.46 17.37 -9.61
C ASP A 400 11.89 17.11 -9.07
N ILE A 401 12.83 17.99 -9.43
CA ILE A 401 14.18 18.01 -8.88
C ILE A 401 14.32 19.21 -7.96
N VAL A 402 14.56 18.93 -6.69
CA VAL A 402 14.68 19.93 -5.64
C VAL A 402 16.16 20.20 -5.36
N ARG A 403 16.55 21.47 -5.38
CA ARG A 403 17.86 21.89 -4.87
C ARG A 403 17.80 21.96 -3.35
N VAL A 404 18.61 21.15 -2.69
CA VAL A 404 18.66 21.05 -1.24
C VAL A 404 19.97 21.64 -0.73
N PRO A 405 19.94 22.76 0.02
CA PRO A 405 21.13 23.36 0.57
C PRO A 405 21.75 22.46 1.63
N LEU A 406 23.07 22.34 1.61
CA LEU A 406 23.84 21.57 2.59
C LEU A 406 24.91 22.46 3.21
N ALA A 407 25.10 22.32 4.51
CA ALA A 407 26.18 23.02 5.21
C ALA A 407 27.56 22.56 4.69
N LEU A 408 28.50 23.51 4.56
CA LEU A 408 29.88 23.21 4.15
C LEU A 408 30.58 22.22 5.09
N SER A 409 30.14 22.09 6.34
CA SER A 409 30.66 21.11 7.29
C SER A 409 30.38 19.64 6.91
N VAL A 410 29.43 19.42 5.99
CA VAL A 410 29.09 18.09 5.43
C VAL A 410 29.98 17.74 4.24
N LEU A 411 30.64 18.72 3.61
CA LEU A 411 31.46 18.52 2.42
C LEU A 411 32.55 17.47 2.67
N GLY A 412 32.63 16.49 1.77
CA GLY A 412 33.61 15.40 1.81
C GLY A 412 33.37 14.36 2.90
N ARG A 413 32.27 14.45 3.65
CA ARG A 413 31.89 13.47 4.68
C ARG A 413 30.72 12.62 4.20
N GLU A 414 30.79 11.32 4.46
CA GLU A 414 29.65 10.43 4.24
C GLU A 414 28.56 10.72 5.28
N ARG A 415 27.31 10.76 4.81
CA ARG A 415 26.11 10.94 5.63
C ARG A 415 25.03 9.98 5.18
N GLN A 416 24.12 9.67 6.10
CA GLN A 416 22.94 8.83 5.81
C GLN A 416 21.75 9.72 5.46
N PHE A 417 21.13 9.46 4.32
CA PHE A 417 19.92 10.13 3.86
C PHE A 417 18.76 9.14 3.78
N LYS A 418 17.54 9.59 4.03
CA LYS A 418 16.32 8.79 3.85
C LYS A 418 15.30 9.57 3.04
N GLY A 419 14.68 8.93 2.07
CA GLY A 419 13.47 9.45 1.42
C GLY A 419 12.31 8.61 1.90
N ILE A 420 11.44 9.17 2.74
CA ILE A 420 10.29 8.44 3.30
C ILE A 420 9.03 8.86 2.56
N THR A 421 8.29 7.89 2.00
CA THR A 421 7.02 8.19 1.35
C THR A 421 6.04 8.85 2.32
N VAL A 422 5.35 9.90 1.88
CA VAL A 422 4.33 10.58 2.69
C VAL A 422 3.24 9.59 3.12
N GLY A 423 3.01 9.48 4.43
CA GLY A 423 2.03 8.57 5.03
C GLY A 423 2.62 7.26 5.55
N LEU A 424 3.92 6.99 5.33
CA LEU A 424 4.64 5.88 5.94
C LEU A 424 5.42 6.34 7.19
N ALA A 425 5.75 5.38 8.05
CA ALA A 425 6.59 5.60 9.23
C ALA A 425 8.07 5.78 8.84
N GLN A 426 8.87 6.49 9.65
CA GLN A 426 10.26 6.83 9.31
C GLN A 426 11.22 5.63 9.31
N ASP A 427 10.85 4.54 9.97
CA ASP A 427 11.55 3.26 10.00
C ASP A 427 11.19 2.34 8.83
N SER A 428 10.19 2.72 8.01
CA SER A 428 9.76 1.93 6.85
C SER A 428 10.83 1.79 5.77
N GLN A 429 11.73 2.78 5.63
CA GLN A 429 12.78 2.77 4.62
C GLN A 429 14.16 2.99 5.25
N ALA A 430 15.15 2.29 4.70
CA ALA A 430 16.55 2.32 5.15
C ALA A 430 17.27 3.61 4.71
N GLY A 431 18.35 3.94 5.42
CA GLY A 431 19.25 5.03 5.04
C GLY A 431 20.13 4.67 3.85
N ILE A 432 20.42 5.66 3.02
CA ILE A 432 21.33 5.58 1.89
C ILE A 432 22.58 6.40 2.23
N PRO A 433 23.78 5.78 2.23
CA PRO A 433 25.03 6.52 2.39
C PRO A 433 25.30 7.39 1.17
N PHE A 434 25.66 8.64 1.40
CA PHE A 434 26.00 9.57 0.33
C PHE A 434 27.07 10.57 0.79
N THR A 435 28.04 10.85 -0.09
CA THR A 435 29.10 11.83 0.15
C THR A 435 28.94 13.01 -0.79
N PHE A 436 28.61 14.16 -0.22
CA PHE A 436 28.56 15.43 -0.95
C PHE A 436 29.98 15.95 -1.26
N ARG A 437 30.34 16.13 -2.54
CA ARG A 437 31.67 16.62 -2.96
C ARG A 437 31.66 18.04 -3.53
N GLY A 438 30.52 18.73 -3.52
CA GLY A 438 30.43 20.13 -3.92
C GLY A 438 30.63 20.35 -5.41
N THR A 439 30.14 19.44 -6.26
CA THR A 439 30.36 19.49 -7.72
C THR A 439 29.76 20.76 -8.35
N SER A 440 28.68 21.30 -7.80
CA SER A 440 28.09 22.59 -8.23
C SER A 440 29.05 23.77 -8.10
N MET A 441 29.96 23.72 -7.12
CA MET A 441 30.93 24.76 -6.82
C MET A 441 32.30 24.51 -7.46
N LYS A 442 32.49 23.37 -8.15
CA LYS A 442 33.77 23.05 -8.78
C LYS A 442 33.93 23.78 -10.11
N PRO A 443 35.08 24.45 -10.34
CA PRO A 443 35.39 25.02 -11.63
C PRO A 443 35.41 23.95 -12.73
N TYR A 444 34.98 24.35 -13.94
CA TYR A 444 35.09 23.52 -15.12
C TYR A 444 36.56 23.35 -15.54
N ALA A 445 36.86 22.21 -16.15
CA ALA A 445 38.19 21.95 -16.72
C ALA A 445 38.51 22.99 -17.80
N PRO A 446 39.64 23.73 -17.71
CA PRO A 446 40.07 24.67 -18.74
C PRO A 446 40.08 24.05 -20.15
N CYS A 447 40.03 24.88 -21.19
CA CYS A 447 40.06 24.41 -22.58
C CYS A 447 41.27 24.93 -23.33
N HIS A 448 41.50 24.39 -24.53
CA HIS A 448 42.59 24.81 -25.42
C HIS A 448 43.96 24.82 -24.74
N VAL A 449 44.26 23.79 -23.94
CA VAL A 449 45.61 23.60 -23.39
C VAL A 449 46.58 23.42 -24.54
N ARG A 450 47.62 24.26 -24.58
CA ARG A 450 48.63 24.30 -25.64
C ARG A 450 50.02 24.43 -25.03
N GLY A 451 50.98 23.76 -25.65
CA GLY A 451 52.40 23.89 -25.37
C GLY A 451 53.11 24.48 -26.57
N ARG A 452 53.98 25.45 -26.34
CA ARG A 452 54.90 25.97 -27.35
C ARG A 452 56.31 25.94 -26.79
N ARG A 453 57.25 25.42 -27.58
CA ARG A 453 58.68 25.49 -27.23
C ARG A 453 59.22 26.91 -27.45
N SER A 454 60.05 27.36 -26.52
CA SER A 454 60.86 28.58 -26.63
C SER A 454 62.29 28.23 -26.24
N GLY A 455 63.12 27.86 -27.23
CA GLY A 455 64.35 27.11 -26.95
C GLY A 455 64.01 25.72 -26.40
N ASP A 456 64.59 25.38 -25.25
CA ASP A 456 64.30 24.13 -24.52
C ASP A 456 63.21 24.27 -23.45
N ASP A 457 62.68 25.47 -23.22
CA ASP A 457 61.57 25.70 -22.31
C ASP A 457 60.22 25.39 -22.96
N TRP A 458 59.28 24.90 -22.15
CA TRP A 458 57.88 24.75 -22.54
C TRP A 458 57.05 25.90 -21.99
N LEU A 459 56.45 26.67 -22.90
CA LEU A 459 55.43 27.67 -22.58
C LEU A 459 54.05 27.04 -22.70
N LEU A 460 53.42 26.81 -21.55
CA LEU A 460 52.09 26.25 -21.43
C LEU A 460 51.06 27.38 -21.36
N SER A 461 49.94 27.22 -22.05
CA SER A 461 48.82 28.18 -22.05
C SER A 461 47.49 27.45 -22.17
N TRP A 462 46.43 28.06 -21.66
CA TRP A 462 45.07 27.52 -21.70
C TRP A 462 44.03 28.65 -21.69
N VAL A 463 42.76 28.30 -21.86
CA VAL A 463 41.63 29.24 -21.82
C VAL A 463 40.68 28.86 -20.69
N ARG A 464 40.36 29.85 -19.85
CA ARG A 464 39.41 29.72 -18.74
C ARG A 464 38.01 29.33 -19.22
N ARG A 465 37.26 28.62 -18.39
CA ARG A 465 35.83 28.42 -18.59
C ARG A 465 35.06 28.86 -17.36
N THR A 466 33.94 29.54 -17.57
CA THR A 466 33.01 29.83 -16.48
C THR A 466 31.96 28.73 -16.33
N ARG A 467 31.51 28.53 -15.09
CA ARG A 467 30.41 27.62 -14.74
C ARG A 467 29.04 28.30 -14.72
N ILE A 468 29.01 29.62 -14.52
CA ILE A 468 27.80 30.45 -14.38
C ILE A 468 27.85 31.59 -15.40
N GLY A 469 26.73 31.93 -16.03
CA GLY A 469 26.64 33.08 -16.93
C GLY A 469 27.54 32.97 -18.18
N GLY A 470 27.83 31.76 -18.66
CA GLY A 470 28.71 31.52 -19.80
C GLY A 470 28.12 31.81 -21.18
N GLY A 471 26.94 32.43 -21.23
CA GLY A 471 26.33 32.89 -22.48
C GLY A 471 27.07 34.10 -23.01
N TRP A 472 27.56 34.05 -24.25
CA TRP A 472 28.26 35.17 -24.86
C TRP A 472 27.24 36.16 -25.44
N SER A 473 26.70 37.03 -24.59
CA SER A 473 25.52 37.85 -24.91
C SER A 473 25.81 39.21 -25.57
N ASP A 474 27.00 39.79 -25.36
CA ASP A 474 27.31 41.17 -25.75
C ASP A 474 28.74 41.35 -26.32
N GLY A 475 29.44 40.25 -26.60
CA GLY A 475 30.81 40.28 -27.11
C GLY A 475 31.88 40.54 -26.04
N THR A 476 31.51 40.71 -24.76
CA THR A 476 32.46 40.75 -23.64
C THR A 476 32.82 39.34 -23.17
N ASP A 477 33.98 39.19 -22.50
CA ASP A 477 34.38 37.88 -21.98
C ASP A 477 33.43 37.44 -20.85
N VAL A 478 33.29 36.13 -20.69
CA VAL A 478 32.38 35.53 -19.71
C VAL A 478 32.81 35.88 -18.28
N PRO A 479 31.88 36.00 -17.32
CA PRO A 479 32.23 36.33 -15.93
C PRO A 479 33.17 35.30 -15.31
N LEU A 480 33.94 35.71 -14.29
CA LEU A 480 34.89 34.82 -13.61
C LEU A 480 34.18 33.68 -12.86
N ALA A 481 33.07 34.00 -12.17
CA ALA A 481 32.30 33.11 -11.30
C ALA A 481 33.09 32.48 -10.13
N GLU A 482 34.33 32.92 -9.90
CA GLU A 482 35.16 32.58 -8.74
C GLU A 482 35.68 33.88 -8.10
N GLU A 483 36.12 33.82 -6.84
CA GLU A 483 36.65 34.99 -6.12
C GLU A 483 37.92 35.57 -6.77
N ARG A 484 38.77 34.68 -7.31
CA ARG A 484 40.00 35.04 -8.04
C ARG A 484 40.31 34.02 -9.11
N GLU A 485 41.00 34.47 -10.16
CA GLU A 485 41.51 33.59 -11.20
C GLU A 485 42.81 32.93 -10.71
N GLN A 486 42.76 31.61 -10.50
CA GLN A 486 43.86 30.82 -9.97
C GLN A 486 43.91 29.44 -10.62
N TYR A 487 45.11 28.97 -10.96
CA TYR A 487 45.34 27.67 -11.58
C TYR A 487 46.42 26.86 -10.89
N ASP A 488 46.26 25.54 -10.97
CA ASP A 488 47.29 24.57 -10.66
C ASP A 488 47.61 23.74 -11.91
N VAL A 489 48.87 23.43 -12.13
CA VAL A 489 49.33 22.62 -13.29
C VAL A 489 50.16 21.46 -12.78
N GLU A 490 49.91 20.27 -13.30
CA GLU A 490 50.71 19.07 -13.05
C GLU A 490 51.36 18.60 -14.36
N ILE A 491 52.65 18.29 -14.28
CA ILE A 491 53.40 17.62 -15.34
C ILE A 491 53.45 16.13 -15.01
N LEU A 492 53.10 15.30 -15.98
CA LEU A 492 52.92 13.87 -15.81
C LEU A 492 54.00 13.06 -16.54
N ASP A 493 54.25 11.87 -16.02
CA ASP A 493 55.02 10.79 -16.65
C ASP A 493 54.20 9.50 -16.55
N GLY A 494 53.59 9.10 -17.66
CA GLY A 494 52.51 8.11 -17.65
C GLY A 494 51.38 8.56 -16.72
N GLY A 495 51.11 7.78 -15.67
CA GLY A 495 50.09 8.10 -14.65
C GLY A 495 50.61 8.90 -13.45
N GLY A 496 51.93 9.08 -13.30
CA GLY A 496 52.55 9.71 -12.14
C GLY A 496 52.75 11.21 -12.32
N VAL A 497 52.61 11.99 -11.23
CA VAL A 497 52.92 13.42 -11.22
C VAL A 497 54.42 13.63 -10.96
N LYS A 498 55.12 14.30 -11.88
CA LYS A 498 56.54 14.66 -11.74
C LYS A 498 56.73 16.03 -11.10
N ARG A 499 55.89 16.98 -11.48
CA ARG A 499 55.95 18.36 -10.98
C ARG A 499 54.56 18.96 -10.86
N SER A 500 54.41 19.85 -9.88
CA SER A 500 53.20 20.64 -9.72
C SER A 500 53.55 22.12 -9.55
N PHE A 501 52.83 22.97 -10.28
CA PHE A 501 52.79 24.41 -10.11
C PHE A 501 51.48 24.76 -9.42
N PHE A 502 51.53 25.54 -8.35
CA PHE A 502 50.36 25.91 -7.57
C PHE A 502 50.15 27.42 -7.58
N GLY A 503 48.89 27.85 -7.57
CA GLY A 503 48.55 29.26 -7.34
C GLY A 503 48.96 30.21 -8.47
N LEU A 504 48.98 29.73 -9.71
CA LEU A 504 49.25 30.56 -10.87
C LEU A 504 48.08 31.54 -11.08
N THR A 505 48.37 32.83 -11.16
CA THR A 505 47.36 33.90 -11.33
C THR A 505 47.14 34.30 -12.79
N ALA A 506 47.78 33.59 -13.72
CA ALA A 506 47.64 33.79 -15.16
C ALA A 506 47.38 32.43 -15.84
N PRO A 507 46.68 32.40 -16.99
CA PRO A 507 46.38 31.16 -17.73
C PRO A 507 47.60 30.67 -18.54
N SER A 508 48.77 30.68 -17.91
CA SER A 508 50.04 30.27 -18.51
C SER A 508 51.03 29.79 -17.45
N ALA A 509 51.91 28.86 -17.82
CA ALA A 509 53.03 28.42 -17.01
C ALA A 509 54.26 28.18 -17.87
N THR A 510 55.45 28.42 -17.32
CA THR A 510 56.72 28.07 -17.98
C THR A 510 57.33 26.87 -17.28
N TYR A 511 57.53 25.78 -18.02
CA TYR A 511 58.28 24.62 -17.57
C TYR A 511 59.68 24.65 -18.17
N SER A 512 60.64 25.14 -17.39
CA SER A 512 61.97 25.44 -17.90
C SER A 512 62.81 24.19 -18.18
N ALA A 513 63.81 24.31 -19.03
CA ALA A 513 64.73 23.22 -19.35
C ALA A 513 65.43 22.67 -18.10
N ALA A 514 65.78 23.53 -17.13
CA ALA A 514 66.36 23.10 -15.86
C ALA A 514 65.38 22.24 -15.04
N GLN A 515 64.09 22.58 -15.04
CA GLN A 515 63.06 21.80 -14.36
C GLN A 515 62.82 20.46 -15.08
N GLN A 516 62.84 20.44 -16.41
CA GLN A 516 62.78 19.21 -17.21
C GLN A 516 63.94 18.27 -16.91
N ILE A 517 65.18 18.79 -16.88
CA ILE A 517 66.36 17.99 -16.56
C ILE A 517 66.29 17.46 -15.12
N ALA A 518 65.78 18.24 -14.17
CA ALA A 518 65.61 17.77 -12.79
C ALA A 518 64.57 16.63 -12.68
N ASP A 519 63.48 16.69 -13.46
CA ASP A 519 62.37 15.73 -13.34
C ASP A 519 62.55 14.47 -14.21
N PHE A 520 63.17 14.63 -15.38
CA PHE A 520 63.29 13.60 -16.41
C PHE A 520 64.74 13.28 -16.83
N GLY A 521 65.73 14.02 -16.33
CA GLY A 521 67.15 13.85 -16.71
C GLY A 521 67.55 14.49 -18.04
N ALA A 522 66.58 14.91 -18.86
CA ALA A 522 66.79 15.60 -20.14
C ALA A 522 65.56 16.44 -20.52
N PRO A 523 65.71 17.45 -21.41
CA PRO A 523 64.58 18.16 -22.01
C PRO A 523 63.65 17.20 -22.76
N GLN A 524 62.34 17.35 -22.56
CA GLN A 524 61.32 16.47 -23.14
C GLN A 524 60.83 17.00 -24.49
N THR A 525 60.56 16.10 -25.42
CA THR A 525 60.01 16.43 -26.76
C THR A 525 58.49 16.41 -26.80
N ALA A 526 57.85 15.73 -25.85
CA ALA A 526 56.42 15.70 -25.66
C ALA A 526 56.11 15.79 -24.15
N LEU A 527 54.96 16.34 -23.79
CA LEU A 527 54.55 16.46 -22.39
C LEU A 527 53.09 16.04 -22.20
N ALA A 528 52.84 15.29 -21.13
CA ALA A 528 51.50 15.10 -20.60
C ALA A 528 51.26 16.09 -19.46
N VAL A 529 50.18 16.87 -19.54
CA VAL A 529 49.87 17.90 -18.55
C VAL A 529 48.42 17.82 -18.07
N ARG A 530 48.21 18.17 -16.80
CA ARG A 530 46.89 18.43 -16.21
C ARG A 530 46.81 19.88 -15.76
N VAL A 531 45.77 20.58 -16.17
CA VAL A 531 45.50 21.96 -15.75
C VAL A 531 44.19 22.00 -14.99
N TYR A 532 44.19 22.65 -13.82
CA TYR A 532 43.03 22.83 -12.98
C TYR A 532 42.79 24.32 -12.75
N GLN A 533 41.55 24.76 -12.86
CA GLN A 533 41.13 26.01 -12.23
C GLN A 533 40.78 25.74 -10.76
N VAL A 534 41.14 26.66 -9.88
CA VAL A 534 41.01 26.51 -8.43
C VAL A 534 39.91 27.42 -7.90
N SER A 535 38.99 26.85 -7.13
CA SER A 535 38.00 27.59 -6.35
C SER A 535 38.51 27.81 -4.92
N ALA A 536 38.25 28.98 -4.37
CA ALA A 536 38.52 29.28 -2.96
C ALA A 536 37.63 28.43 -2.01
N ARG A 537 36.47 27.95 -2.48
CA ARG A 537 35.50 27.21 -1.67
C ARG A 537 35.79 25.71 -1.61
N VAL A 538 36.14 25.11 -2.75
CA VAL A 538 36.25 23.64 -2.92
C VAL A 538 37.59 23.17 -3.48
N GLY A 539 38.55 24.07 -3.68
CA GLY A 539 39.87 23.73 -4.21
C GLY A 539 39.85 23.44 -5.72
N ARG A 540 40.67 22.49 -6.16
CA ARG A 540 40.81 22.14 -7.59
C ARG A 540 39.48 21.68 -8.20
N GLY A 541 39.17 22.25 -9.37
CA GLY A 541 38.08 21.80 -10.24
C GLY A 541 38.43 20.52 -10.99
N LEU A 542 37.75 20.30 -12.11
CA LEU A 542 38.05 19.17 -12.99
C LEU A 542 39.35 19.41 -13.78
N PRO A 543 40.17 18.36 -14.03
CA PRO A 543 41.38 18.49 -14.84
C PRO A 543 41.07 18.65 -16.33
N ALA A 544 41.81 19.53 -16.98
CA ALA A 544 42.03 19.48 -18.42
C ALA A 544 43.30 18.69 -18.70
N GLU A 545 43.19 17.56 -19.40
CA GLU A 545 44.32 16.73 -19.79
C GLU A 545 44.74 17.03 -21.23
N ALA A 546 46.04 17.15 -21.47
CA ALA A 546 46.59 17.32 -22.81
C ALA A 546 47.94 16.62 -22.96
N SER A 547 48.18 16.08 -24.15
CA SER A 547 49.50 15.67 -24.62
C SER A 547 49.98 16.68 -25.66
N LEU A 548 51.12 17.32 -25.38
CA LEU A 548 51.65 18.49 -26.08
C LEU A 548 52.90 18.17 -26.89
#